data_AF-A0A2T0W319-F1
#
_entry.id   AF-A0A2T0W319-F1
#
_cell.length_a   1.000
_cell.length_b   1.000
_cell.length_c   1.000
_cell.angle_alpha   90.00
_cell.angle_beta   90.00
_cell.angle_gamma   90.00
#
_symmetry.space_group_name_H-M   'P 1'
#
loop_
_entity.id
_entity.type
_entity.pdbx_description
1 polymer ?
#
loop_
_entity_poly.entity_id
_entity_poly.type
_entity_poly.pdbx_seq_one_letter_code
_entity_poly.pdbx_strand_id
1 'polypeptide(L)'
;MEQAGALDDLQGLIVRLRDEFAVDHVVYHWLSADGEQYGFGTYDPVWVQRYVERDYMRIDPVVIGCFQRFHPADWKSLDWSSRAAQALQKDAIAHGVGNQGFSFPIRGPNGQLALLTASHTTDDETWESFTKSNQREWILIAHYLNRKAMELESRRRPEPVRQLSPREIEALTYLGMGHGRAQVAEFLNISEHTLRAYIESARFKLGASNTTHAVARAVAEGLIVLGGAAKAARGGWPGRDSG
;
A
#
# COMPACT_ATOMS: atom_id res chain seq x y z
N MET A 1 -21.86 0.43 5.10
CA MET A 1 -20.50 0.60 5.67
C MET A 1 -20.50 1.35 7.01
N GLU A 2 -21.24 2.45 7.15
CA GLU A 2 -21.17 3.29 8.36
C GLU A 2 -21.55 2.58 9.67
N GLN A 3 -22.47 1.61 9.60
CA GLN A 3 -22.95 0.82 10.75
C GLN A 3 -22.02 -0.31 11.20
N ALA A 4 -20.93 -0.61 10.49
CA ALA A 4 -20.00 -1.68 10.88
C ALA A 4 -19.27 -1.30 12.18
N GLY A 5 -19.34 -2.17 13.18
CA GLY A 5 -18.72 -2.02 14.50
C GLY A 5 -17.56 -2.98 14.76
N ALA A 6 -17.43 -4.05 13.96
CA ALA A 6 -16.37 -5.04 14.02
C ALA A 6 -15.89 -5.48 12.63
N LEU A 7 -14.75 -6.17 12.58
CA LEU A 7 -14.19 -6.69 11.33
C LEU A 7 -15.09 -7.74 10.66
N ASP A 8 -15.81 -8.54 11.45
CA ASP A 8 -16.79 -9.51 10.95
C ASP A 8 -17.93 -8.85 10.16
N ASP A 9 -18.29 -7.59 10.49
CA ASP A 9 -19.28 -6.83 9.74
C ASP A 9 -18.77 -6.46 8.33
N LEU A 10 -17.45 -6.31 8.17
CA LEU A 10 -16.82 -6.07 6.87
C LEU A 10 -16.80 -7.32 6.01
N GLN A 11 -16.63 -8.52 6.59
CA GLN A 11 -16.80 -9.78 5.88
C GLN A 11 -18.20 -9.90 5.28
N GLY A 12 -19.25 -9.60 6.08
CA GLY A 12 -20.63 -9.60 5.59
C GLY A 12 -20.88 -8.57 4.49
N LEU A 13 -20.21 -7.41 4.53
CA LEU A 13 -20.27 -6.42 3.45
C LEU A 13 -19.63 -6.94 2.16
N ILE A 14 -18.46 -7.58 2.25
CA ILE A 14 -17.77 -8.14 1.08
C ILE A 14 -18.62 -9.23 0.40
N VAL A 15 -19.29 -10.08 1.17
CA VAL A 15 -20.23 -11.07 0.63
C VAL A 15 -21.38 -10.40 -0.13
N ARG A 16 -21.98 -9.34 0.42
CA ARG A 16 -23.05 -8.60 -0.29
C ARG A 16 -22.55 -7.92 -1.55
N LEU A 17 -21.35 -7.33 -1.52
CA LEU A 17 -20.74 -6.73 -2.71
C LEU A 17 -20.51 -7.78 -3.81
N ARG A 18 -20.01 -8.96 -3.46
CA ARG A 18 -19.89 -10.08 -4.40
C ARG A 18 -21.23 -10.37 -5.07
N ASP A 19 -22.29 -10.52 -4.27
CA ASP A 19 -23.62 -10.89 -4.75
C ASP A 19 -24.25 -9.78 -5.61
N GLU A 20 -24.10 -8.51 -5.20
CA GLU A 20 -24.62 -7.33 -5.89
C GLU A 20 -23.98 -7.14 -7.27
N PHE A 21 -22.67 -7.33 -7.38
CA PHE A 21 -21.93 -7.22 -8.64
C PHE A 21 -21.87 -8.54 -9.43
N ALA A 22 -22.49 -9.61 -8.92
CA ALA A 22 -22.56 -10.93 -9.55
C ALA A 22 -21.18 -11.47 -10.00
N VAL A 23 -20.16 -11.33 -9.15
CA VAL A 23 -18.81 -11.90 -9.36
C VAL A 23 -18.60 -13.13 -8.48
N ASP A 24 -17.62 -13.99 -8.81
CA ASP A 24 -17.38 -15.20 -7.99
C ASP A 24 -16.76 -14.83 -6.64
N HIS A 25 -15.82 -13.88 -6.66
CA HIS A 25 -15.13 -13.48 -5.45
C HIS A 25 -14.86 -12.00 -5.33
N VAL A 26 -14.89 -11.54 -4.09
CA VAL A 26 -14.42 -10.23 -3.67
C VAL A 26 -13.54 -10.41 -2.44
N VAL A 27 -12.36 -9.81 -2.46
CA VAL A 27 -11.37 -9.92 -1.39
C VAL A 27 -10.77 -8.57 -1.09
N TYR A 28 -10.73 -8.22 0.18
CA TYR A 28 -9.95 -7.12 0.69
C TYR A 28 -8.75 -7.67 1.45
N HIS A 29 -7.55 -7.17 1.15
CA HIS A 29 -6.36 -7.50 1.90
C HIS A 29 -5.45 -6.30 2.09
N TRP A 30 -4.76 -6.30 3.21
CA TRP A 30 -3.81 -5.29 3.64
C TRP A 30 -2.42 -5.95 3.71
N LEU A 31 -1.49 -5.32 3.00
CA LEU A 31 -0.06 -5.59 3.02
C LEU A 31 0.64 -4.59 3.96
N SER A 32 1.13 -5.07 5.10
CA SER A 32 1.96 -4.26 5.99
C SER A 32 3.45 -4.39 5.65
N ALA A 33 4.23 -3.34 5.93
CA ALA A 33 5.67 -3.30 5.67
C ALA A 33 6.47 -4.25 6.59
N ASP A 34 5.89 -4.66 7.72
CA ASP A 34 6.43 -5.69 8.62
C ASP A 34 6.08 -7.12 8.18
N GLY A 35 5.33 -7.28 7.09
CA GLY A 35 4.93 -8.58 6.54
C GLY A 35 3.67 -9.17 7.18
N GLU A 36 3.02 -8.49 8.13
CA GLU A 36 1.72 -8.92 8.62
C GLU A 36 0.68 -8.81 7.51
N GLN A 37 -0.10 -9.89 7.35
CA GLN A 37 -1.18 -9.99 6.38
C GLN A 37 -2.51 -9.96 7.13
N TYR A 38 -3.37 -9.05 6.73
CA TYR A 38 -4.75 -9.04 7.19
C TYR A 38 -5.68 -8.90 6.01
N GLY A 39 -6.73 -9.71 5.97
CA GLY A 39 -7.69 -9.65 4.89
C GLY A 39 -8.97 -10.38 5.25
N PHE A 40 -10.00 -10.06 4.50
CA PHE A 40 -11.31 -10.69 4.58
C PHE A 40 -11.88 -10.74 3.17
N GLY A 41 -12.65 -11.77 2.86
CA GLY A 41 -12.95 -12.09 1.48
C GLY A 41 -13.77 -13.35 1.32
N THR A 42 -14.15 -13.62 0.09
CA THR A 42 -14.98 -14.79 -0.26
C THR A 42 -14.18 -15.94 -0.87
N TYR A 43 -12.85 -15.89 -0.88
CA TYR A 43 -12.05 -17.05 -1.28
C TYR A 43 -12.26 -18.22 -0.32
N ASP A 44 -12.17 -19.43 -0.87
CA ASP A 44 -12.18 -20.64 -0.08
C ASP A 44 -10.99 -20.60 0.92
N PRO A 45 -11.21 -20.84 2.22
CA PRO A 45 -10.14 -20.90 3.21
C PRO A 45 -9.00 -21.86 2.84
N VAL A 46 -9.29 -22.95 2.14
CA VAL A 46 -8.27 -23.89 1.64
C VAL A 46 -7.34 -23.22 0.64
N TRP A 47 -7.88 -22.39 -0.26
CA TRP A 47 -7.08 -21.59 -1.17
C TRP A 47 -6.24 -20.55 -0.43
N VAL A 48 -6.83 -19.85 0.54
CA VAL A 48 -6.11 -18.84 1.35
C VAL A 48 -4.92 -19.48 2.08
N GLN A 49 -5.12 -20.62 2.73
CA GLN A 49 -4.06 -21.36 3.41
C GLN A 49 -2.95 -21.78 2.43
N ARG A 50 -3.34 -22.35 1.28
CA ARG A 50 -2.41 -22.76 0.24
C ARG A 50 -1.59 -21.59 -0.30
N TYR A 51 -2.21 -20.43 -0.51
CA TYR A 51 -1.53 -19.23 -0.99
C TYR A 51 -0.42 -18.78 -0.03
N VAL A 52 -0.69 -18.85 1.28
CA VAL A 52 0.29 -18.54 2.34
C VAL A 52 1.40 -19.60 2.39
N GLU A 53 1.05 -20.89 2.41
CA GLU A 53 2.01 -22.00 2.48
C GLU A 53 2.99 -22.04 1.29
N ARG A 54 2.51 -21.61 0.11
CA ARG A 54 3.31 -21.53 -1.12
C ARG A 54 4.08 -20.21 -1.27
N ASP A 55 3.92 -19.28 -0.33
CA ASP A 55 4.52 -17.95 -0.35
C ASP A 55 4.24 -17.20 -1.67
N TYR A 56 3.01 -17.33 -2.18
CA TYR A 56 2.65 -16.80 -3.49
C TYR A 56 2.70 -15.27 -3.58
N MET A 57 2.52 -14.58 -2.45
CA MET A 57 2.59 -13.12 -2.37
C MET A 57 3.83 -12.53 -3.01
N ARG A 58 5.00 -13.15 -2.83
CA ARG A 58 6.28 -12.62 -3.32
C ARG A 58 6.41 -12.66 -4.85
N ILE A 59 5.68 -13.56 -5.48
CA ILE A 59 5.73 -13.79 -6.93
C ILE A 59 4.45 -13.35 -7.64
N ASP A 60 3.44 -12.91 -6.88
CA ASP A 60 2.12 -12.56 -7.39
C ASP A 60 2.18 -11.27 -8.23
N PRO A 61 1.92 -11.35 -9.55
CA PRO A 61 1.90 -10.17 -10.41
C PRO A 61 0.86 -9.13 -9.98
N VAL A 62 -0.23 -9.53 -9.32
CA VAL A 62 -1.25 -8.63 -8.79
C VAL A 62 -0.66 -7.76 -7.69
N VAL A 63 0.00 -8.37 -6.71
CA VAL A 63 0.66 -7.65 -5.61
C VAL A 63 1.77 -6.74 -6.15
N ILE A 64 2.66 -7.28 -6.97
CA ILE A 64 3.81 -6.55 -7.54
C ILE A 64 3.32 -5.39 -8.43
N GLY A 65 2.36 -5.67 -9.31
CA GLY A 65 1.82 -4.72 -10.26
C GLY A 65 1.06 -3.58 -9.56
N CYS A 66 0.24 -3.90 -8.57
CA CYS A 66 -0.46 -2.89 -7.78
C CYS A 66 0.48 -2.09 -6.87
N PHE A 67 1.62 -2.66 -6.46
CA PHE A 67 2.62 -1.92 -5.69
C PHE A 67 3.23 -0.74 -6.47
N GLN A 68 3.21 -0.77 -7.80
CA GLN A 68 3.75 0.29 -8.65
C GLN A 68 2.68 1.14 -9.34
N ARG A 69 1.40 0.93 -9.01
CA ARG A 69 0.26 1.57 -9.66
C ARG A 69 -0.62 2.30 -8.65
N PHE A 70 -1.32 3.31 -9.14
CA PHE A 70 -2.36 4.04 -8.40
C PHE A 70 -3.75 3.89 -9.04
N HIS A 71 -3.81 3.38 -10.28
CA HIS A 71 -5.05 3.03 -10.95
C HIS A 71 -5.39 1.55 -10.72
N PRO A 72 -6.67 1.17 -10.84
CA PRO A 72 -7.08 -0.22 -10.85
C PRO A 72 -6.32 -1.02 -11.91
N ALA A 73 -5.97 -2.26 -11.58
CA ALA A 73 -5.24 -3.16 -12.44
C ALA A 73 -6.11 -4.34 -12.84
N ASP A 74 -6.37 -4.47 -14.15
CA ASP A 74 -6.88 -5.71 -14.73
C ASP A 74 -5.76 -6.75 -14.70
N TRP A 75 -6.05 -7.94 -14.20
CA TRP A 75 -5.07 -9.02 -14.10
C TRP A 75 -4.41 -9.33 -15.44
N LYS A 76 -5.13 -9.27 -16.56
CA LYS A 76 -4.55 -9.54 -17.89
C LYS A 76 -3.57 -8.48 -18.37
N SER A 77 -3.59 -7.29 -17.76
CA SER A 77 -2.62 -6.22 -18.05
C SER A 77 -1.30 -6.36 -17.29
N LEU A 78 -1.19 -7.36 -16.40
CA LEU A 78 -0.02 -7.60 -15.56
C LEU A 78 0.98 -8.56 -16.20
N ASP A 79 2.22 -8.56 -15.69
CA ASP A 79 3.27 -9.43 -16.20
C ASP A 79 3.16 -10.85 -15.62
N TRP A 80 2.56 -11.75 -16.41
CA TRP A 80 2.49 -13.20 -16.14
C TRP A 80 3.54 -14.00 -16.90
N SER A 81 4.62 -13.38 -17.39
CA SER A 81 5.60 -14.07 -18.25
C SER A 81 6.45 -15.10 -17.49
N SER A 82 6.64 -14.93 -16.17
CA SER A 82 7.45 -15.83 -15.38
C SER A 82 6.78 -17.19 -15.17
N ARG A 83 7.56 -18.27 -15.14
CA ARG A 83 7.04 -19.63 -14.88
C ARG A 83 6.33 -19.73 -13.54
N ALA A 84 6.82 -18.99 -12.54
CA ALA A 84 6.24 -18.97 -11.20
C ALA A 84 4.85 -18.29 -11.21
N ALA A 85 4.72 -17.14 -11.89
CA ALA A 85 3.45 -16.46 -12.06
C ALA A 85 2.43 -17.32 -12.84
N GLN A 86 2.86 -17.99 -13.90
CA GLN A 86 1.98 -18.90 -14.67
C GLN A 86 1.52 -20.10 -13.84
N ALA A 87 2.40 -20.64 -12.98
CA ALA A 87 2.03 -21.73 -12.06
C ALA A 87 1.00 -21.25 -11.03
N LEU A 88 1.21 -20.07 -10.43
CA LEU A 88 0.24 -19.42 -9.55
C LEU A 88 -1.12 -19.25 -10.24
N GLN A 89 -1.14 -18.69 -11.45
CA GLN A 89 -2.39 -18.46 -12.19
C GLN A 89 -3.17 -19.76 -12.42
N LYS A 90 -2.49 -20.82 -12.87
CA LYS A 90 -3.12 -22.13 -13.09
C LYS A 90 -3.67 -22.72 -11.79
N ASP A 91 -2.92 -22.58 -10.71
CA ASP A 91 -3.31 -23.09 -9.40
C ASP A 91 -4.51 -22.32 -8.85
N ALA A 92 -4.52 -20.99 -8.97
CA ALA A 92 -5.64 -20.13 -8.59
C ALA A 92 -6.93 -20.51 -9.34
N ILE A 93 -6.85 -20.68 -10.67
CA ILE A 93 -7.99 -21.12 -11.48
C ILE A 93 -8.47 -22.50 -11.04
N ALA A 94 -7.56 -23.45 -10.80
CA ALA A 94 -7.91 -24.80 -10.35
C ALA A 94 -8.62 -24.83 -8.98
N HIS A 95 -8.45 -23.79 -8.17
CA HIS A 95 -9.10 -23.63 -6.86
C HIS A 95 -10.25 -22.61 -6.89
N GLY A 96 -10.77 -22.27 -8.08
CA GLY A 96 -11.99 -21.48 -8.23
C GLY A 96 -11.84 -19.97 -8.11
N VAL A 97 -10.61 -19.44 -8.01
CA VAL A 97 -10.38 -17.98 -7.90
C VAL A 97 -10.94 -17.21 -9.10
N GLY A 98 -10.96 -17.84 -10.28
CA GLY A 98 -11.39 -17.26 -11.55
C GLY A 98 -10.23 -16.97 -12.50
N ASN A 99 -10.54 -16.86 -13.79
CA ASN A 99 -9.58 -16.52 -14.85
C ASN A 99 -9.48 -15.00 -15.09
N GLN A 100 -10.42 -14.22 -14.54
CA GLN A 100 -10.45 -12.77 -14.62
C GLN A 100 -10.31 -12.15 -13.23
N GLY A 101 -9.71 -10.96 -13.16
CA GLY A 101 -9.71 -10.19 -11.93
C GLY A 101 -9.33 -8.73 -12.12
N PHE A 102 -9.79 -7.91 -11.18
CA PHE A 102 -9.64 -6.47 -11.21
C PHE A 102 -9.37 -5.96 -9.80
N SER A 103 -8.18 -5.37 -9.62
CA SER A 103 -7.64 -5.04 -8.30
C SER A 103 -7.42 -3.55 -8.13
N PHE A 104 -7.87 -3.02 -7.00
CA PHE A 104 -7.95 -1.60 -6.69
C PHE A 104 -6.95 -1.28 -5.57
N PRO A 105 -5.76 -0.74 -5.90
CA PRO A 105 -4.78 -0.37 -4.89
C PRO A 105 -5.23 0.86 -4.10
N ILE A 106 -5.20 0.78 -2.76
CA ILE A 106 -5.46 1.89 -1.86
C ILE A 106 -4.22 2.14 -1.00
N ARG A 107 -3.72 3.38 -1.00
CA ARG A 107 -2.60 3.81 -0.16
C ARG A 107 -3.11 4.42 1.14
N GLY A 108 -2.56 3.94 2.25
CA GLY A 108 -2.79 4.51 3.57
C GLY A 108 -1.83 5.65 3.90
N PRO A 109 -2.17 6.50 4.88
CA PRO A 109 -1.37 7.65 5.30
C PRO A 109 0.03 7.31 5.82
N ASN A 110 0.28 6.07 6.29
CA ASN A 110 1.57 5.66 6.84
C ASN A 110 2.28 4.65 5.91
N GLY A 111 2.11 4.80 4.59
CA GLY A 111 2.75 3.94 3.59
C GLY A 111 2.12 2.57 3.39
N GLN A 112 0.95 2.32 4.01
CA GLN A 112 0.24 1.05 3.86
C GLN A 112 -0.26 0.85 2.43
N LEU A 113 -0.30 -0.41 1.98
CA LEU A 113 -0.98 -0.81 0.75
C LEU A 113 -2.10 -1.78 1.09
N ALA A 114 -3.33 -1.38 0.79
CA ALA A 114 -4.47 -2.27 0.76
C ALA A 114 -4.90 -2.52 -0.68
N LEU A 115 -5.57 -3.63 -0.89
CA LEU A 115 -6.09 -4.07 -2.17
C LEU A 115 -7.51 -4.56 -1.96
N LEU A 116 -8.45 -4.00 -2.72
CA LEU A 116 -9.74 -4.61 -2.95
C LEU A 116 -9.71 -5.28 -4.32
N THR A 117 -10.12 -6.52 -4.43
CA THR A 117 -10.05 -7.31 -5.66
C THR A 117 -11.38 -7.96 -5.92
N ALA A 118 -11.86 -7.84 -7.16
CA ALA A 118 -12.93 -8.67 -7.73
C ALA A 118 -12.31 -9.74 -8.62
N SER A 119 -12.80 -10.97 -8.57
CA SER A 119 -12.43 -12.01 -9.52
C SER A 119 -13.62 -12.87 -9.94
N HIS A 120 -13.57 -13.37 -11.18
CA HIS A 120 -14.67 -14.11 -11.78
C HIS A 120 -14.20 -15.05 -12.88
N THR A 121 -15.01 -16.06 -13.19
CA THR A 121 -14.81 -17.00 -14.27
C THR A 121 -15.70 -16.65 -15.47
N THR A 122 -15.16 -15.92 -16.44
CA THR A 122 -15.91 -15.50 -17.64
C THR A 122 -15.00 -15.22 -18.83
N ASP A 123 -15.60 -15.04 -20.02
CA ASP A 123 -14.91 -14.57 -21.22
C ASP A 123 -14.45 -13.09 -21.10
N ASP A 124 -13.57 -12.69 -22.02
CA ASP A 124 -12.88 -11.40 -21.99
C ASP A 124 -13.81 -10.22 -22.31
N GLU A 125 -14.79 -10.41 -23.19
CA GLU A 125 -15.71 -9.35 -23.61
C GLU A 125 -16.65 -9.00 -22.46
N THR A 126 -17.19 -10.02 -21.79
CA THR A 126 -18.02 -9.86 -20.60
C THR A 126 -17.24 -9.15 -19.49
N TRP A 127 -16.00 -9.56 -19.23
CA TRP A 127 -15.17 -8.94 -18.20
C TRP A 127 -14.78 -7.49 -18.53
N GLU A 128 -14.45 -7.20 -19.79
CA GLU A 128 -14.14 -5.85 -20.22
C GLU A 128 -15.34 -4.90 -20.05
N SER A 129 -16.54 -5.38 -20.36
CA SER A 129 -17.79 -4.63 -20.12
C SER A 129 -18.01 -4.35 -18.63
N PHE A 130 -17.80 -5.36 -17.77
CA PHE A 130 -17.90 -5.23 -16.31
C PHE A 130 -16.91 -4.18 -15.78
N THR A 131 -15.62 -4.29 -16.13
CA THR A 131 -14.59 -3.38 -15.63
C THR A 131 -14.84 -1.93 -16.04
N LYS A 132 -15.15 -1.68 -17.32
CA LYS A 132 -15.46 -0.32 -17.83
C LYS A 132 -16.66 0.31 -17.14
N SER A 133 -17.71 -0.46 -16.91
CA SER A 133 -18.98 0.05 -16.36
C SER A 133 -18.88 0.32 -14.86
N ASN A 134 -18.13 -0.51 -14.12
CA ASN A 134 -18.15 -0.50 -12.66
C ASN A 134 -16.91 0.16 -12.02
N GLN A 135 -15.85 0.46 -12.79
CA GLN A 135 -14.58 0.97 -12.24
C GLN A 135 -14.75 2.16 -11.28
N ARG A 136 -15.59 3.16 -11.63
CA ARG A 136 -15.77 4.37 -10.81
C ARG A 136 -16.36 4.06 -9.44
N GLU A 137 -17.37 3.21 -9.41
CA GLU A 137 -18.04 2.81 -8.18
C GLU A 137 -17.13 1.96 -7.30
N TRP A 138 -16.40 1.01 -7.91
CA TRP A 138 -15.45 0.19 -7.18
C TRP A 138 -14.28 0.98 -6.59
N ILE A 139 -13.80 2.04 -7.26
CA ILE A 139 -12.81 2.96 -6.67
C ILE A 139 -13.36 3.59 -5.39
N LEU A 140 -14.62 4.05 -5.40
CA LEU A 140 -15.25 4.63 -4.22
C LEU A 140 -15.43 3.59 -3.10
N ILE A 141 -15.95 2.41 -3.44
CA ILE A 141 -16.13 1.30 -2.50
C ILE A 141 -14.79 0.92 -1.86
N ALA A 142 -13.76 0.73 -2.67
CA ALA A 142 -12.39 0.42 -2.21
C ALA A 142 -11.89 1.45 -1.19
N HIS A 143 -12.08 2.74 -1.47
CA HIS A 143 -11.61 3.81 -0.60
C HIS A 143 -12.39 3.87 0.72
N TYR A 144 -13.73 3.82 0.67
CA TYR A 144 -14.57 3.85 1.87
C TYR A 144 -14.39 2.60 2.73
N LEU A 145 -14.26 1.43 2.10
CA LEU A 145 -13.99 0.17 2.79
C LEU A 145 -12.65 0.23 3.52
N ASN A 146 -11.59 0.66 2.82
CA ASN A 146 -10.27 0.80 3.42
C ASN A 146 -10.29 1.75 4.62
N ARG A 147 -10.92 2.92 4.48
CA ARG A 147 -11.08 3.87 5.59
C ARG A 147 -11.76 3.22 6.79
N LYS A 148 -12.86 2.48 6.57
CA LYS A 148 -13.60 1.83 7.66
C LYS A 148 -12.80 0.69 8.30
N ALA A 149 -12.11 -0.14 7.50
CA ALA A 149 -11.17 -1.14 7.99
C ALA A 149 -10.10 -0.51 8.90
N MET A 150 -9.50 0.61 8.48
CA MET A 150 -8.51 1.34 9.29
C MET A 150 -9.08 1.98 10.56
N GLU A 151 -10.36 2.37 10.58
CA GLU A 151 -11.05 2.87 11.78
C GLU A 151 -11.26 1.74 12.80
N LEU A 152 -11.66 0.56 12.32
CA LEU A 152 -11.93 -0.61 13.17
C LEU A 152 -10.64 -1.28 13.66
N GLU A 153 -9.56 -1.25 12.87
CA GLU A 153 -8.22 -1.70 13.23
C GLU A 153 -7.45 -0.71 14.14
N SER A 154 -8.13 -0.13 15.14
CA SER A 154 -7.50 0.74 16.14
C SER A 154 -6.35 0.08 16.91
N ARG A 155 -6.31 -1.25 16.99
CA ARG A 155 -5.24 -2.05 17.64
C ARG A 155 -3.96 -2.21 16.81
N ARG A 156 -4.02 -1.94 15.50
CA ARG A 156 -2.88 -2.05 14.56
C ARG A 156 -2.48 -0.72 13.94
N ARG A 157 -3.08 0.38 14.38
CA ARG A 157 -2.41 1.68 14.22
C ARG A 157 -1.04 1.51 14.87
N PRO A 158 0.08 1.65 14.15
CA PRO A 158 1.37 1.78 14.81
C PRO A 158 1.17 2.83 15.91
N GLU A 159 1.64 2.52 17.14
CA GLU A 159 1.55 3.45 18.27
C GLU A 159 1.72 4.87 17.75
N PRO A 160 0.84 5.82 18.13
CA PRO A 160 0.81 7.15 17.54
C PRO A 160 2.25 7.62 17.39
N VAL A 161 2.68 7.70 16.13
CA VAL A 161 4.09 7.88 15.75
C VAL A 161 4.65 8.90 16.71
N ARG A 162 5.60 8.51 17.58
CA ARG A 162 6.20 9.45 18.52
C ARG A 162 6.75 10.58 17.67
N GLN A 163 6.05 11.71 17.67
CA GLN A 163 6.22 12.71 16.63
C GLN A 163 7.70 13.12 16.61
N LEU A 164 8.29 12.99 15.42
CA LEU A 164 9.62 13.51 15.21
C LEU A 164 9.56 15.02 15.39
N SER A 165 10.50 15.57 16.14
CA SER A 165 10.67 17.02 16.26
C SER A 165 11.05 17.59 14.89
N PRO A 166 10.81 18.89 14.64
CA PRO A 166 11.22 19.54 13.40
C PRO A 166 12.70 19.32 13.07
N ARG A 167 13.59 19.31 14.08
CA ARG A 167 15.02 19.08 13.89
C ARG A 167 15.37 17.62 13.52
N GLU A 168 14.62 16.66 14.06
CA GLU A 168 14.78 15.25 13.68
C GLU A 168 14.31 15.02 12.24
N ILE A 169 13.19 15.63 11.84
CA ILE A 169 12.67 15.62 10.47
C ILE A 169 13.70 16.23 9.51
N GLU A 170 14.22 17.42 9.81
CA GLU A 170 15.24 18.10 8.99
C GLU A 170 16.51 17.24 8.85
N ALA A 171 17.02 16.67 9.95
CA ALA A 171 18.20 15.83 9.94
C ALA A 171 18.01 14.57 9.06
N LEU A 172 16.90 13.83 9.26
CA LEU A 172 16.61 12.64 8.45
C LEU A 172 16.35 13.00 6.97
N THR A 173 15.76 14.16 6.70
CA THR A 173 15.51 14.64 5.33
C THR A 173 16.81 14.85 4.58
N TYR A 174 17.76 15.61 5.14
CA TYR A 174 19.05 15.84 4.48
C TYR A 174 19.88 14.56 4.35
N LEU A 175 19.85 13.69 5.36
CA LEU A 175 20.49 12.37 5.28
C LEU A 175 19.87 11.50 4.17
N GLY A 176 18.54 11.51 4.04
CA GLY A 176 17.84 10.79 2.97
C GLY A 176 18.06 11.36 1.58
N MET A 177 18.39 12.65 1.47
CA MET A 177 18.86 13.27 0.22
C MET A 177 20.30 12.88 -0.15
N GLY A 178 21.01 12.13 0.72
CA GLY A 178 22.36 11.64 0.49
C GLY A 178 23.48 12.52 1.05
N HIS A 179 23.17 13.54 1.86
CA HIS A 179 24.19 14.39 2.46
C HIS A 179 24.96 13.70 3.60
N GLY A 180 26.26 13.97 3.68
CA GLY A 180 27.10 13.48 4.77
C GLY A 180 26.82 14.19 6.10
N ARG A 181 27.08 13.54 7.24
CA ARG A 181 26.79 14.10 8.58
C ARG A 181 27.39 15.47 8.84
N ALA A 182 28.64 15.71 8.41
CA ALA A 182 29.29 17.02 8.53
C ALA A 182 28.54 18.11 7.75
N GLN A 183 28.13 17.83 6.51
CA GLN A 183 27.34 18.75 5.68
C GLN A 183 25.97 19.02 6.30
N VAL A 184 25.31 17.99 6.83
CA VAL A 184 24.01 18.16 7.49
C VAL A 184 24.14 19.03 8.75
N ALA A 185 25.19 18.83 9.55
CA ALA A 185 25.45 19.65 10.73
C ALA A 185 25.65 21.13 10.35
N GLU A 186 26.40 21.38 9.26
CA GLU A 186 26.59 22.71 8.68
C GLU A 186 25.28 23.32 8.19
N PHE A 187 24.47 22.59 7.40
CA PHE A 187 23.17 23.08 6.90
C PHE A 187 22.19 23.44 8.02
N LEU A 188 22.26 22.74 9.15
CA LEU A 188 21.41 22.97 10.31
C LEU A 188 22.00 23.97 11.31
N ASN A 189 23.23 24.45 11.08
CA ASN A 189 23.99 25.32 11.97
C ASN A 189 24.10 24.76 13.41
N ILE A 190 24.49 23.49 13.52
CA ILE A 190 24.68 22.75 14.79
C ILE A 190 25.99 21.96 14.77
N SER A 191 26.43 21.47 15.94
CA SER A 191 27.59 20.57 16.00
C SER A 191 27.23 19.16 15.49
N GLU A 192 28.21 18.42 14.99
CA GLU A 192 28.04 17.00 14.64
C GLU A 192 27.59 16.15 15.85
N HIS A 193 27.99 16.54 17.06
CA HIS A 193 27.54 15.91 18.30
C HIS A 193 26.02 16.10 18.51
N THR A 194 25.53 17.33 18.32
CA THR A 194 24.10 17.65 18.40
C THR A 194 23.31 16.93 17.31
N LEU A 195 23.84 16.89 16.08
CA LEU A 195 23.22 16.13 14.98
C LEU A 195 23.10 14.63 15.34
N ARG A 196 24.16 14.04 15.91
CA ARG A 196 24.14 12.65 16.38
C ARG A 196 23.02 12.41 17.40
N ALA A 197 22.81 13.32 18.34
CA ALA A 197 21.73 13.21 19.32
C ALA A 197 20.34 13.20 18.65
N TYR A 198 20.10 14.05 17.65
CA TYR A 198 18.85 14.04 16.89
C TYR A 198 18.67 12.72 16.11
N ILE A 199 19.71 12.20 15.47
CA ILE A 199 19.65 10.92 14.74
C ILE A 199 19.32 9.76 15.68
N GLU A 200 19.96 9.67 16.84
CA GLU A 200 19.71 8.59 17.80
C GLU A 200 18.31 8.68 18.41
N SER A 201 17.84 9.89 18.74
CA SER A 201 16.47 10.11 19.19
C SER A 201 15.44 9.70 18.13
N ALA A 202 15.66 10.10 16.87
CA ALA A 202 14.79 9.72 15.76
C ALA A 202 14.80 8.20 15.53
N ARG A 203 15.97 7.54 15.57
CA ARG A 203 16.09 6.07 15.47
C ARG A 203 15.30 5.37 16.56
N PHE A 204 15.42 5.83 17.80
CA PHE A 204 14.69 5.26 18.93
C PHE A 204 13.18 5.43 18.77
N LYS A 205 12.70 6.63 18.41
CA LYS A 205 11.28 6.91 18.17
C LYS A 205 10.71 6.07 17.03
N LEU A 206 11.50 5.84 15.97
CA LEU A 206 11.13 5.04 14.82
C LEU A 206 11.46 3.56 14.99
N GLY A 207 11.85 3.07 16.17
CA GLY A 207 12.23 1.66 16.37
C GLY A 207 13.23 1.11 15.33
N ALA A 208 14.16 1.96 14.86
CA ALA A 208 15.00 1.68 13.71
C ALA A 208 16.40 1.21 14.12
N SER A 209 16.82 0.07 13.57
CA SER A 209 18.10 -0.57 13.87
C SER A 209 19.33 0.25 13.49
N ASN A 210 19.24 1.12 12.49
CA ASN A 210 20.32 2.02 12.04
C ASN A 210 19.76 3.29 11.38
N THR A 211 20.63 4.26 11.07
CA THR A 211 20.22 5.53 10.44
C THR A 211 19.54 5.32 9.09
N THR A 212 20.04 4.40 8.26
CA THR A 212 19.43 4.08 6.96
C THR A 212 18.03 3.51 7.12
N HIS A 213 17.84 2.61 8.08
CA HIS A 213 16.53 2.07 8.44
C HIS A 213 15.61 3.19 8.96
N ALA A 214 16.12 4.13 9.76
CA ALA A 214 15.32 5.28 10.23
C ALA A 214 14.87 6.19 9.08
N VAL A 215 15.76 6.49 8.14
CA VAL A 215 15.42 7.25 6.93
C VAL A 215 14.37 6.49 6.10
N ALA A 216 14.58 5.18 5.87
CA ALA A 216 13.64 4.35 5.10
C ALA A 216 12.25 4.32 5.74
N ARG A 217 12.16 4.16 7.07
CA ARG A 217 10.90 4.22 7.81
C ARG A 217 10.27 5.60 7.76
N ALA A 218 11.04 6.67 7.95
CA ALA A 218 10.51 8.03 7.91
C ALA A 218 9.95 8.38 6.52
N VAL A 219 10.54 7.89 5.43
CA VAL A 219 10.00 8.02 4.08
C VAL A 219 8.73 7.19 3.91
N ALA A 220 8.78 5.91 4.30
CA ALA A 220 7.64 4.99 4.15
C ALA A 220 6.41 5.47 4.94
N GLU A 221 6.60 5.98 6.15
CA GLU A 221 5.55 6.51 7.02
C GLU A 221 5.12 7.94 6.65
N GLY A 222 5.70 8.55 5.60
CA GLY A 222 5.34 9.90 5.13
C GLY A 222 5.79 11.04 6.05
N LEU A 223 6.73 10.79 6.97
CA LEU A 223 7.24 11.78 7.92
C LEU A 223 8.26 12.74 7.30
N ILE A 224 8.94 12.31 6.24
CA ILE A 224 9.87 13.13 5.45
C ILE A 224 9.61 12.98 3.95
N VAL A 225 9.89 14.04 3.19
CA VAL A 225 9.76 14.06 1.73
C VAL A 225 11.11 14.39 1.10
N LEU A 226 11.70 13.43 0.38
CA LEU A 226 13.04 13.60 -0.21
C LEU A 226 13.06 14.42 -1.50
N GLY A 227 11.90 14.58 -2.17
CA GLY A 227 11.77 15.29 -3.45
C GLY A 227 11.35 16.77 -3.36
N GLY A 228 11.10 17.30 -2.16
CA GLY A 228 10.42 18.60 -1.99
C GLY A 228 11.30 19.84 -1.99
N ALA A 229 12.63 19.72 -1.99
CA ALA A 229 13.49 20.84 -1.57
C ALA A 229 14.63 21.18 -2.53
N ALA A 230 14.41 21.11 -3.85
CA ALA A 230 15.17 22.02 -4.70
C ALA A 230 14.60 23.43 -4.46
N LYS A 231 15.18 24.18 -3.50
CA LYS A 231 14.86 25.61 -3.27
C LYS A 231 14.95 26.44 -4.57
N ALA A 232 15.68 25.93 -5.58
CA ALA A 232 15.84 26.51 -6.91
C ALA A 232 15.03 25.80 -8.02
N ALA A 233 14.10 24.88 -7.68
CA ALA A 233 13.24 24.27 -8.69
C ALA A 233 12.36 25.35 -9.32
N ARG A 234 12.59 25.61 -10.62
CA ARG A 234 11.86 26.62 -11.37
C ARG A 234 10.35 26.37 -11.41
N GLY A 235 9.91 25.13 -11.17
CA GLY A 235 8.51 24.74 -10.94
C GLY A 235 7.54 25.44 -11.89
N GLY A 236 7.39 24.91 -13.10
CA GLY A 236 6.52 25.45 -14.15
C GLY A 236 5.05 25.13 -13.90
N TRP A 237 4.50 25.70 -12.83
CA TRP A 237 3.04 25.67 -12.62
C TRP A 237 2.35 26.41 -13.78
N PRO A 238 1.31 25.83 -14.42
CA PRO A 238 0.55 26.55 -15.43
C PRO A 238 0.07 27.90 -14.89
N GLY A 239 0.39 29.00 -15.58
CA GLY A 239 0.06 30.37 -15.16
C GLY A 239 1.07 31.04 -14.22
N ARG A 240 2.20 30.40 -13.91
CA ARG A 240 3.31 31.06 -13.21
C ARG A 240 4.18 31.77 -14.23
N ASP A 241 4.05 33.10 -14.31
CA ASP A 241 4.96 33.91 -15.11
C ASP A 241 6.39 33.72 -14.58
N SER A 242 7.25 33.19 -15.44
CA SER A 242 8.69 33.19 -15.23
C SER A 242 9.21 34.61 -15.47
N GLY A 243 9.02 35.48 -14.47
CA GLY A 243 9.68 36.78 -14.38
C GLY A 243 11.18 36.66 -14.22
#